data_AF-A0A4R0DAI3-F1
#
_entry.id   AF-A0A4R0DAI3-F1
#
_cell.length_a   1.000
_cell.length_b   1.000
_cell.length_c   1.000
_cell.angle_alpha   90.00
_cell.angle_beta   90.00
_cell.angle_gamma   90.00
#
_symmetry.space_group_name_H-M   'P 1'
#
loop_
_entity.id
_entity.type
_entity.pdbx_description
1 polymer ?
#
loop_
_entity_poly.entity_id
_entity_poly.type
_entity_poly.pdbx_seq_one_letter_code
_entity_poly.pdbx_strand_id
1 'polypeptide(L)' 'MPHGVLDLTRFMCKTWSEIDKFVYKNCSDIGQYPVIQGTKNQLNLSRIGEQQINANEINKGVNWLLEAAQEQAND' A
#
# COMPACT_ATOMS: atom_id res chain seq x y z
N MET A 1 -12.14 -3.48 -11.74
CA MET A 1 -11.31 -2.37 -11.23
C MET A 1 -10.49 -1.81 -12.39
N PRO A 2 -10.35 -0.48 -12.51
CA PRO A 2 -9.46 0.11 -13.49
C PRO A 2 -8.02 -0.43 -13.28
N HIS A 3 -7.30 -0.70 -14.38
CA HIS A 3 -5.98 -1.34 -14.32
C HIS A 3 -5.00 -0.62 -13.39
N GLY A 4 -4.97 0.72 -13.41
CA GLY A 4 -4.10 1.51 -12.54
C GLY A 4 -4.36 1.37 -11.03
N VAL A 5 -5.58 1.01 -10.62
CA VAL A 5 -5.91 0.85 -9.19
C VAL A 5 -5.24 -0.40 -8.60
N LEU A 6 -5.15 -1.48 -9.39
CA LEU A 6 -4.45 -2.70 -8.99
C LEU A 6 -2.95 -2.48 -8.87
N ASP A 7 -2.34 -1.80 -9.84
CA ASP A 7 -0.91 -1.47 -9.81
C ASP A 7 -0.58 -0.50 -8.66
N LEU A 8 -1.44 0.49 -8.40
CA LEU A 8 -1.31 1.35 -7.23
C LEU A 8 -1.41 0.56 -5.92
N THR A 9 -2.36 -0.38 -5.80
CA THR A 9 -2.51 -1.23 -4.62
C THR A 9 -1.25 -2.06 -4.35
N ARG A 10 -0.71 -2.72 -5.39
CA ARG A 10 0.55 -3.48 -5.29
C ARG A 10 1.70 -2.58 -4.86
N PHE A 11 1.81 -1.39 -5.43
CA PHE A 11 2.82 -0.41 -5.06
C PHE A 11 2.73 0.02 -3.58
N MET A 12 1.52 0.29 -3.08
CA MET A 12 1.31 0.63 -1.67
C MET A 12 1.67 -0.54 -0.75
N CYS A 13 1.26 -1.77 -1.08
CA CYS A 13 1.59 -2.97 -0.30
C CYS A 13 3.11 -3.22 -0.25
N LYS A 14 3.80 -3.01 -1.38
CA LYS A 14 5.27 -3.11 -1.45
C LYS A 14 5.93 -2.05 -0.57
N THR A 15 5.52 -0.79 -0.71
CA THR A 15 6.05 0.33 0.07
C THR A 15 5.88 0.08 1.57
N TRP A 16 4.69 -0.35 1.99
CA TRP A 16 4.44 -0.67 3.39
C TRP A 16 5.33 -1.80 3.89
N SER A 17 5.48 -2.88 3.13
CA SER A 17 6.32 -4.02 3.51
C SER A 17 7.80 -3.63 3.67
N GLU A 18 8.31 -2.71 2.84
CA GLU A 18 9.68 -2.20 2.97
C GLU A 18 9.85 -1.27 4.18
N ILE A 19 8.86 -0.43 4.49
CA ILE A 19 8.85 0.38 5.72
C ILE A 19 8.84 -0.53 6.96
N ASP A 20 8.01 -1.57 6.95
CA ASP A 20 7.92 -2.55 8.05
C ASP A 20 9.29 -3.21 8.29
N LYS A 21 9.93 -3.72 7.23
CA LYS A 21 11.30 -4.29 7.30
C LYS A 21 12.32 -3.28 7.83
N PHE A 22 12.25 -2.03 7.38
CA PHE A 22 13.16 -0.98 7.84
C PHE A 22 12.98 -0.72 9.34
N VAL A 23 11.75 -0.58 9.82
CA VAL A 23 11.46 -0.29 11.23
C VAL A 23 11.89 -1.44 12.12
N TYR A 24 11.51 -2.69 11.81
CA TYR A 24 11.93 -3.85 12.60
C TYR A 24 13.45 -4.07 12.63
N LYS A 25 14.17 -3.57 11.62
CA LYS A 25 15.64 -3.67 11.55
C LYS A 25 16.36 -2.54 12.29
N ASN A 26 15.82 -1.32 12.27
CA ASN A 26 16.57 -0.12 12.65
C ASN A 26 15.98 0.65 13.85
N CYS A 27 14.73 0.42 14.22
CA CYS A 27 14.08 1.12 15.32
C CYS A 27 14.10 0.25 16.59
N SER A 28 14.57 0.83 17.69
CA SER A 28 14.61 0.17 19.00
C SER A 28 13.30 0.30 19.78
N ASP A 29 12.52 1.36 19.54
CA ASP A 29 11.24 1.61 20.20
C ASP A 29 10.06 1.29 19.25
N ILE A 30 9.70 0.00 19.21
CA ILE A 30 8.65 -0.53 18.31
C ILE A 30 7.26 -0.38 18.97
N GLY A 31 7.17 -0.07 20.26
CA GLY A 31 5.92 -0.08 21.03
C GLY A 31 4.87 0.93 20.55
N GLN A 32 5.30 1.99 19.86
CA GLN A 32 4.42 3.02 19.28
C GLN A 32 4.24 2.87 17.76
N TYR A 33 4.95 1.93 17.12
CA TYR A 33 4.86 1.77 15.68
C TYR A 33 3.50 1.15 15.31
N PRO A 34 2.73 1.75 14.39
CA PRO A 34 1.44 1.22 13.97
C PRO A 34 1.62 -0.15 13.30
N VAL A 35 1.36 -1.21 14.06
CA VAL A 35 1.37 -2.58 13.54
C VAL A 35 0.05 -2.84 12.84
N ILE A 36 0.08 -3.20 11.56
CA ILE A 36 -1.07 -3.85 10.92
C ILE A 36 -1.21 -5.22 11.59
N GLN A 37 -2.12 -5.32 12.56
CA GLN A 37 -2.21 -6.49 13.44
C GLN A 37 -2.41 -7.79 12.66
N GLY A 38 -1.56 -8.78 12.96
CA GLY A 38 -1.65 -10.16 12.48
C GLY A 38 -0.60 -10.54 11.44
N THR A 39 0.18 -11.58 11.73
CA THR A 39 1.18 -12.17 10.82
C THR A 39 0.58 -12.54 9.46
N LYS A 40 -0.68 -13.01 9.45
CA LYS A 40 -1.40 -13.35 8.22
C LYS A 40 -1.66 -12.12 7.33
N ASN A 41 -1.96 -10.97 7.94
CA ASN A 41 -2.20 -9.72 7.20
C ASN A 41 -0.89 -9.17 6.63
N GLN A 42 0.20 -9.19 7.39
CA GLN A 42 1.53 -8.80 6.92
C GLN A 42 2.03 -9.72 5.78
N LEU A 43 1.87 -11.04 5.91
CA LEU A 43 2.21 -12.00 4.85
C LEU A 43 1.40 -11.74 3.57
N ASN A 44 0.11 -11.42 3.70
CA ASN A 44 -0.73 -11.11 2.54
C ASN A 44 -0.28 -9.80 1.87
N LEU A 45 0.07 -8.76 2.63
CA LEU A 45 0.57 -7.49 2.09
C LEU A 45 1.91 -7.69 1.35
N SER A 46 2.85 -8.43 1.93
CA SER A 46 4.13 -8.75 1.25
C SER A 46 3.87 -9.48 -0.06
N ARG A 47 3.02 -10.51 -0.05
CA ARG A 47 2.68 -11.29 -1.25
C ARG A 47 2.00 -10.47 -2.33
N ILE A 48 1.19 -9.46 -1.97
CA ILE A 48 0.60 -8.53 -2.94
C ILE A 48 1.68 -7.58 -3.49
N GLY A 49 2.59 -7.08 -2.63
CA GLY A 49 3.67 -6.18 -3.03
C GLY A 49 4.77 -6.83 -3.89
N GLU A 50 4.89 -8.17 -3.87
CA GLU A 50 5.79 -8.95 -4.72
C GLU A 50 5.27 -9.16 -6.15
N GLN A 51 4.00 -8.86 -6.41
CA GLN A 51 3.43 -8.96 -7.76
C GLN A 51 4.02 -7.89 -8.69
N GLN A 52 4.03 -8.18 -10.00
CA GLN A 52 4.52 -7.23 -10.99
C GLN A 52 3.69 -5.93 -10.97
N ILE A 53 4.40 -4.80 -10.96
CA ILE A 53 3.83 -3.45 -11.00
C ILE A 53 4.15 -2.84 -12.35
N ASN A 54 3.13 -2.32 -13.04
CA ASN A 54 3.34 -1.43 -14.18
C ASN A 54 3.40 0.02 -13.71
N ALA A 55 4.62 0.58 -13.65
CA ALA A 55 4.84 1.95 -13.18
C ALA A 55 4.08 3.00 -14.00
N ASN A 56 3.83 2.74 -15.29
CA ASN A 56 3.10 3.66 -16.18
C ASN A 56 1.61 3.76 -15.83
N GLU A 57 1.06 2.81 -15.07
CA GLU A 57 -0.35 2.76 -14.70
C GLU A 57 -0.62 3.33 -13.30
N ILE A 58 0.42 3.55 -12.48
CA ILE A 58 0.28 4.04 -11.09
C ILE A 58 -0.46 5.38 -11.06
N ASN A 59 -0.06 6.34 -11.92
CA ASN A 59 -0.68 7.67 -11.98
C ASN A 59 -2.18 7.60 -12.31
N LYS A 60 -2.60 6.63 -13.13
CA LYS A 60 -4.02 6.42 -13.43
C LYS A 60 -4.79 5.94 -12.21
N GLY A 61 -4.17 5.08 -11.39
CA GLY A 61 -4.73 4.66 -10.10
C GLY A 61 -4.85 5.81 -9.11
N VAL A 62 -3.86 6.70 -9.06
CA VAL A 62 -3.88 7.88 -8.18
C VAL A 62 -4.99 8.83 -8.57
N ASN A 63 -5.11 9.17 -9.87
CA ASN A 63 -6.17 10.05 -10.36
C ASN A 63 -7.55 9.50 -10.03
N TRP A 64 -7.76 8.19 -10.24
CA TRP A 64 -9.02 7.53 -9.87
C TRP A 64 -9.34 7.66 -8.38
N LEU A 65 -8.34 7.52 -7.50
CA LEU A 65 -8.52 7.64 -6.05
C LEU A 65 -8.87 9.09 -5.63
N LEU A 66 -8.26 10.07 -6.29
CA LEU A 66 -8.55 11.49 -6.06
C LEU A 66 -9.96 11.87 -6.54
N GLU A 67 -10.38 11.36 -7.69
CA GLU A 67 -11.75 11.54 -8.21
C GLU A 67 -12.79 10.93 -7.25
N ALA A 68 -12.58 9.70 -6.81
CA ALA A 68 -13.47 9.03 -5.85
C ALA A 68 -13.58 9.78 -4.50
N ALA A 69 -12.48 10.39 -4.04
CA ALA A 69 -12.48 11.20 -2.82
C ALA A 69 -13.26 12.52 -2.99
N GLN A 70 -13.25 13.11 -4.18
CA GLN A 70 -14.04 14.31 -4.48
C GLN A 70 -15.53 14.00 -4.57
N GLU A 71 -15.91 12.84 -5.12
CA GLU A 71 -17.31 12.39 -5.15
C GLU A 71 -17.87 12.23 -3.73
N GLN A 72 -17.13 11.55 -2.84
CA GLN A 72 -17.54 11.39 -1.42
C GLN A 72 -17.65 12.69 -0.63
N ALA A 73 -16.93 13.75 -1.02
CA ALA A 73 -16.97 15.04 -0.32
C ALA A 73 -18.17 15.91 -0.75
N ASN A 74 -18.82 15.56 -1.86
CA ASN A 74 -19.95 16.31 -2.43
C ASN A 74 -21.31 15.65 -2.15
N ASP A 75 -21.33 14.48 -1.52
CA ASP A 75 -22.50 13.77 -0.98
C ASP A 75 -22.71 14.08 0.52
#